data_AF-A0A3D1QB94-F1
#
_entry.id   AF-A0A3D1QB94-F1
#
_cell.length_a   1.000
_cell.length_b   1.000
_cell.length_c   1.000
_cell.angle_alpha   90.00
_cell.angle_beta   90.00
_cell.angle_gamma   90.00
#
_symmetry.space_group_name_H-M   'P 1'
#
loop_
_entity.id
_entity.type
_entity.pdbx_description
1 polymer ?
#
loop_
_entity_poly.entity_id
_entity_poly.type
_entity_poly.pdbx_seq_one_letter_code
_entity_poly.pdbx_strand_id
1 'polypeptide(L)' 'IRHPMHVTASARAGCHIATVPYAVIKQMIRHPLTDAGIEKFMNDWKQVF' A
#
# COMPACT_ATOMS: atom_id res chain seq x y z
N ILE A 1 -0.72 -4.03 16.85
CA ILE A 1 -0.62 -4.22 15.37
C ILE A 1 0.78 -4.70 15.01
N ARG A 2 0.92 -5.80 14.25
CA ARG A 2 2.22 -6.45 13.95
C ARG A 2 2.42 -6.85 12.49
N HIS A 3 1.35 -6.93 11.71
CA HIS A 3 1.37 -7.11 10.26
C HIS A 3 0.17 -6.35 9.65
N PRO A 4 0.18 -6.05 8.34
CA PRO A 4 -0.86 -5.25 7.69
C PRO A 4 -2.29 -5.76 7.94
N MET A 5 -2.51 -7.09 7.98
CA MET A 5 -3.84 -7.66 8.23
C MET A 5 -4.45 -7.25 9.58
N HIS A 6 -3.65 -6.97 10.61
CA HIS A 6 -4.18 -6.45 11.88
C HIS A 6 -4.74 -5.04 11.72
N VAL A 7 -4.13 -4.22 10.86
CA VAL A 7 -4.64 -2.87 10.55
C VAL A 7 -5.96 -2.96 9.82
N THR A 8 -6.04 -3.83 8.81
CA THR A 8 -7.28 -4.06 8.05
C THR A 8 -8.41 -4.57 8.94
N ALA A 9 -8.13 -5.53 9.83
CA ALA A 9 -9.12 -6.05 10.76
C ALA A 9 -9.60 -4.98 11.75
N SER A 10 -8.69 -4.18 12.33
CA SER A 10 -9.05 -3.08 13.21
C SER A 10 -9.90 -2.02 12.51
N ALA A 11 -9.52 -1.61 11.29
CA ALA A 11 -10.30 -0.66 10.50
C ALA A 11 -11.70 -1.19 10.18
N ARG A 12 -11.82 -2.46 9.78
CA ARG A 12 -13.12 -3.12 9.52
C ARG A 12 -14.00 -3.23 10.75
N ALA A 13 -13.40 -3.38 11.94
CA ALA A 13 -14.11 -3.40 13.20
C ALA A 13 -14.59 -2.00 13.67
N GLY A 14 -14.35 -0.93 12.90
CA GLY A 14 -14.76 0.42 13.26
C GLY A 14 -13.80 1.14 14.21
N CYS A 15 -12.54 0.72 14.26
CA CYS A 15 -11.53 1.37 15.10
C CYS A 15 -11.18 2.77 14.56
N HIS A 16 -11.38 3.80 15.38
CA HIS A 16 -11.06 5.18 15.03
C HIS A 16 -9.57 5.52 15.10
N ILE A 17 -8.79 4.84 15.95
CA ILE A 17 -7.37 5.11 16.17
C ILE A 17 -6.58 3.83 16.49
N ALA A 18 -5.43 3.65 15.85
CA ALA A 18 -4.53 2.53 16.14
C ALA A 18 -3.05 2.97 16.07
N THR A 19 -2.24 2.49 17.01
CA THR A 19 -0.77 2.68 16.97
C THR A 19 -0.14 1.60 16.11
N VAL A 20 0.53 2.03 15.03
CA VAL A 20 1.13 1.14 14.03
C VAL A 20 2.64 1.36 13.98
N PRO A 21 3.48 0.29 14.06
CA PRO A 21 4.92 0.41 13.86
C PRO A 21 5.25 0.93 12.44
N TYR A 22 6.28 1.76 12.31
CA TYR A 22 6.69 2.36 11.03
C TYR A 22 6.89 1.34 9.90
N ALA A 23 7.50 0.19 10.21
CA ALA A 23 7.73 -0.88 9.24
C ALA A 23 6.41 -1.41 8.64
N VAL A 24 5.35 -1.53 9.45
CA VAL A 24 4.04 -2.01 9.00
C VAL A 24 3.35 -0.96 8.13
N ILE A 25 3.49 0.34 8.47
CA ILE A 25 2.98 1.43 7.63
C ILE A 25 3.62 1.39 6.24
N LYS A 26 4.95 1.24 6.18
CA LYS A 26 5.68 1.15 4.90
C LYS A 26 5.23 -0.06 4.06
N GLN A 27 4.94 -1.19 4.72
CA GLN A 27 4.42 -2.38 4.05
C GLN A 27 3.01 -2.18 3.49
N MET A 28 2.15 -1.41 4.16
CA MET A 28 0.78 -1.15 3.69
C MET A 28 0.72 -0.31 2.42
N ILE A 29 1.68 0.60 2.23
CA ILE A 29 1.70 1.54 1.11
C ILE A 29 2.29 0.90 -0.16
N ARG A 30 3.13 -0.12 -0.01
CA ARG A 30 3.80 -0.77 -1.14
C ARG A 30 2.97 -1.95 -1.65
N HIS A 31 2.60 -1.91 -2.92
CA HIS A 31 1.88 -3.00 -3.58
C HIS A 31 2.49 -3.34 -4.94
N PRO A 32 2.78 -4.62 -5.23
CA PRO A 32 3.49 -5.02 -6.45
C PRO A 32 2.75 -4.64 -7.74
N LEU A 33 1.40 -4.65 -7.74
CA LEU A 33 0.63 -4.21 -8.91
C LEU A 33 0.68 -2.70 -9.13
N THR A 34 0.90 -1.92 -8.06
CA THR A 34 1.06 -0.46 -8.19
C THR A 34 2.40 -0.14 -8.82
N ASP A 35 3.47 -0.80 -8.37
CA ASP A 35 4.81 -0.67 -8.95
C ASP A 35 4.79 -1.06 -10.45
N ALA A 36 4.18 -2.20 -10.78
CA ALA A 36 4.03 -2.66 -12.17
C ALA A 36 3.17 -1.71 -13.02
N GLY A 37 2.12 -1.13 -12.45
CA GLY A 37 1.26 -0.15 -13.14
C GLY A 37 2.00 1.14 -13.48
N ILE A 38 2.82 1.65 -12.55
CA ILE A 38 3.65 2.84 -12.78
C ILE A 38 4.68 2.57 -13.88
N GLU A 39 5.35 1.42 -13.85
CA GLU A 39 6.33 1.06 -14.87
C GLU A 39 5.69 0.99 -16.26
N LYS A 40 4.54 0.34 -16.38
CA LYS A 40 3.79 0.27 -17.64
C LYS A 40 3.39 1.66 -18.12
N PHE A 41 2.87 2.51 -17.23
CA PHE A 41 2.46 3.87 -17.57
C PHE A 41 3.64 4.70 -18.10
N MET A 42 4.82 4.58 -17.49
CA MET A 42 6.02 5.28 -17.94
C MET A 42 6.54 4.75 -19.29
N ASN A 43 6.39 3.46 -19.57
CA ASN A 43 6.76 2.87 -20.85
C ASN A 43 5.82 3.31 -21.98
N ASP A 44 4.51 3.28 -21.72
CA ASP A 44 3.50 3.76 -22.66
C ASP A 44 3.73 5.24 -22.99
N TRP A 45 4.08 6.06 -21.98
CA TRP A 45 4.43 7.47 -22.19
C TRP A 45 5.66 7.67 -23.09
N LYS A 46 6.74 6.91 -22.87
CA LYS A 46 7.97 6.96 -23.69
C LYS A 46 7.81 6.41 -25.10
N GLN A 47 6.76 5.63 -25.37
CA GLN A 47 6.50 5.13 -26.73
C GLN A 47 5.76 6.14 -27.59
N VAL A 48 5.00 7.05 -26.97
CA VAL A 48 4.20 8.07 -27.67
C VAL A 48 5.00 9.35 -27.96
N PHE A 49 6.03 9.64 -27.18
CA PHE A 49 6.91 10.82 -27.31
C PHE A 49 8.37 10.41 -27.44
#